data_AF-A0A838SSN4-F1
#
_entry.id   AF-A0A838SSN4-F1
#
_cell.length_a   1.000
_cell.length_b   1.000
_cell.length_c   1.000
_cell.angle_alpha   90.00
_cell.angle_beta   90.00
_cell.angle_gamma   90.00
#
_symmetry.space_group_name_H-M   'P 1'
#
loop_
_entity.id
_entity.type
_entity.pdbx_description
1 polymer ?
#
loop_
_entity_poly.entity_id
_entity_poly.type
_entity_poly.pdbx_seq_one_letter_code
_entity_poly.pdbx_strand_id
1 'polypeptide(L)'
;MRATRWGLAAALVLMLMAAACGNDPGTGSGAGSESAAPSEAGSAASEAPSEAASDPASEAASDPASEASSLVPLDQLCSEEYGDVEAPDDFSVGLVTDIGSVDDGTFNQYAFEGMQAAEECFGIETNFIETQNQADYENNLGTILSDEPDVVVTV
;
A
#
# COMPACT_ATOMS: atom_id res chain seq x y z
N MET A 1 8.25 46.43 -21.29
CA MET A 1 9.01 47.25 -20.32
C MET A 1 8.12 47.66 -19.14
N ARG A 2 8.16 46.91 -18.04
CA ARG A 2 7.90 47.41 -16.68
C ARG A 2 8.91 46.71 -15.79
N ALA A 3 9.76 47.49 -15.14
CA ALA A 3 10.95 46.98 -14.48
C ALA A 3 10.93 47.32 -12.99
N THR A 4 11.66 46.50 -12.23
CA THR A 4 12.27 46.87 -10.95
C THR A 4 11.33 47.25 -9.80
N ARG A 5 11.05 46.26 -8.94
CA ARG A 5 11.28 46.35 -7.48
C ARG A 5 10.88 45.03 -6.82
N TRP A 6 11.85 44.40 -6.16
CA TRP A 6 11.76 43.55 -4.94
C TRP A 6 13.17 42.97 -4.74
N GLY A 7 14.06 43.84 -4.26
CA GLY A 7 15.49 43.60 -4.11
C GLY A 7 16.01 44.34 -2.88
N LEU A 8 15.50 43.93 -1.72
CA LEU A 8 15.81 44.37 -0.36
C LEU A 8 15.03 43.40 0.55
N ALA A 9 15.61 42.62 1.46
CA ALA A 9 16.96 42.68 2.00
C ALA A 9 17.59 41.28 2.14
N ALA A 10 18.82 41.15 1.66
CA ALA A 10 19.77 40.16 2.17
C ALA A 10 20.66 40.81 3.25
N ALA A 11 21.21 39.98 4.14
CA ALA A 11 22.17 40.31 5.20
C ALA A 11 21.64 41.07 6.44
N LEU A 12 21.36 40.29 7.50
CA LEU A 12 21.61 40.72 8.87
C LEU A 12 22.05 39.52 9.75
N VAL A 13 23.34 39.52 10.14
CA VAL A 13 23.94 38.84 11.33
C VAL A 13 23.86 37.29 11.36
N LEU A 14 24.92 36.50 11.13
CA LEU A 14 26.25 36.38 11.79
C LEU A 14 26.26 35.50 13.06
N MET A 15 26.90 34.33 12.94
CA MET A 15 27.54 33.44 13.94
C MET A 15 27.30 33.62 15.45
N LEU A 16 26.89 32.53 16.12
CA LEU A 16 27.30 31.93 17.43
C LEU A 16 26.15 30.98 17.89
N MET A 17 26.31 29.85 18.59
CA MET A 17 27.45 29.23 19.32
C MET A 17 27.32 27.69 19.25
N ALA A 18 28.43 26.98 19.47
CA ALA A 18 28.41 25.54 19.78
C ALA A 18 28.80 25.28 21.25
N ALA A 19 27.95 24.57 21.99
CA ALA A 19 28.27 23.88 23.25
C ALA A 19 27.20 22.77 23.43
N ALA A 20 27.50 21.46 23.52
CA ALA A 20 28.49 20.74 24.33
C ALA A 20 28.09 20.50 25.80
N CYS A 21 27.10 19.61 25.99
CA CYS A 21 26.98 18.67 27.12
C CYS A 21 26.45 17.34 26.55
N GLY A 22 26.94 16.13 26.85
CA GLY A 22 28.14 15.75 27.61
C GLY A 22 27.83 14.92 28.87
N ASN A 23 27.85 13.58 28.73
CA ASN A 23 27.80 12.55 29.80
C ASN A 23 26.51 12.44 30.64
N ASP A 24 26.17 11.31 31.29
CA ASP A 24 26.94 10.10 31.68
C ASP A 24 26.13 8.78 31.47
N PRO A 25 26.75 7.59 31.47
CA PRO A 25 26.08 6.29 31.33
C PRO A 25 25.92 5.51 32.65
N GLY A 26 24.87 4.68 32.76
CA GLY A 26 24.77 3.57 33.71
C GLY A 26 23.97 2.42 33.09
N THR A 27 24.50 1.21 32.86
CA THR A 27 25.01 0.16 33.77
C THR A 27 23.91 -0.54 34.60
N GLY A 28 23.72 -1.85 34.35
CA GLY A 28 22.69 -2.71 34.95
C GLY A 28 22.03 -3.62 33.89
N SER A 29 22.68 -4.64 33.34
CA SER A 29 23.08 -5.94 33.94
C SER A 29 21.93 -6.97 34.03
N GLY A 30 22.12 -8.12 33.35
CA GLY A 30 21.14 -9.22 33.20
C GLY A 30 21.05 -9.66 31.72
N ALA A 31 21.90 -10.54 31.16
CA ALA A 31 22.40 -11.87 31.57
C ALA A 31 21.42 -13.04 31.27
N GLY A 32 21.78 -13.85 30.26
CA GLY A 32 21.12 -15.11 29.89
C GLY A 32 19.98 -14.99 28.88
N SER A 33 19.75 -15.94 27.97
CA SER A 33 20.55 -17.14 27.66
C SER A 33 20.16 -17.71 26.29
N GLU A 34 21.09 -18.42 25.65
CA GLU A 34 20.82 -19.26 24.46
C GLU A 34 19.87 -20.44 24.80
N SER A 35 18.90 -20.71 23.91
CA SER A 35 18.32 -22.04 23.59
C SER A 35 17.38 -21.88 22.39
N ALA A 36 17.68 -22.41 21.21
CA ALA A 36 17.69 -23.83 20.85
C ALA A 36 16.27 -24.44 20.81
N ALA A 37 15.73 -24.57 19.58
CA ALA A 37 14.85 -25.67 19.18
C ALA A 37 15.56 -27.03 19.42
N PRO A 38 14.89 -28.20 19.54
CA PRO A 38 13.73 -28.60 18.74
C PRO A 38 12.68 -29.47 19.47
N SER A 39 11.64 -29.94 18.75
CA SER A 39 11.45 -31.37 18.44
C SER A 39 10.13 -31.63 17.71
N GLU A 40 10.18 -32.51 16.71
CA GLU A 40 9.01 -33.21 16.18
C GLU A 40 8.53 -34.31 17.14
N ALA A 41 7.30 -34.81 16.97
CA ALA A 41 6.99 -36.22 16.64
C ALA A 41 5.58 -36.70 17.10
N GLY A 42 4.90 -37.45 16.23
CA GLY A 42 3.60 -38.12 16.47
C GLY A 42 2.76 -38.19 15.18
N SER A 43 2.89 -39.16 14.27
CA SER A 43 2.89 -40.64 14.41
C SER A 43 1.60 -41.16 15.07
N ALA A 44 0.76 -42.03 14.51
CA ALA A 44 0.57 -42.59 13.15
C ALA A 44 -0.88 -43.18 13.11
N ALA A 45 -1.45 -43.85 12.09
CA ALA A 45 -0.99 -44.40 10.80
C ALA A 45 -2.23 -44.62 9.86
N SER A 46 -2.05 -45.44 8.81
CA SER A 46 -3.03 -46.42 8.24
C SER A 46 -3.42 -46.28 6.76
N GLU A 47 -2.80 -47.14 5.95
CA GLU A 47 -3.37 -47.88 4.81
C GLU A 47 -4.02 -47.15 3.62
N ALA A 48 -3.27 -47.11 2.52
CA ALA A 48 -3.82 -47.32 1.17
C ALA A 48 -4.28 -48.81 1.05
N PRO A 49 -5.27 -49.18 0.20
CA PRO A 49 -5.11 -49.02 -1.25
C PRO A 49 -6.39 -48.76 -2.08
N SER A 50 -6.13 -48.47 -3.37
CA SER A 50 -6.83 -49.02 -4.56
C SER A 50 -7.40 -47.96 -5.51
N GLU A 51 -7.21 -48.26 -6.80
CA GLU A 51 -7.52 -47.40 -7.93
C GLU A 51 -9.02 -47.21 -8.18
N ALA A 52 -9.37 -46.02 -8.66
CA ALA A 52 -10.43 -45.85 -9.65
C ALA A 52 -9.99 -44.74 -10.61
N ALA A 53 -9.78 -45.08 -11.88
CA ALA A 53 -9.42 -44.10 -12.90
C ALA A 53 -10.60 -43.17 -13.18
N SER A 54 -10.31 -41.88 -13.31
CA SER A 54 -11.21 -40.88 -13.89
C SER A 54 -10.40 -39.97 -14.81
N ASP A 55 -10.95 -39.75 -16.00
CA ASP A 55 -10.41 -39.09 -17.18
C ASP A 55 -9.30 -38.03 -16.99
N PRO A 56 -8.18 -38.12 -17.74
CA PRO A 56 -7.30 -36.97 -17.91
C PRO A 56 -8.01 -35.90 -18.74
N ALA A 57 -8.26 -34.76 -18.09
CA ALA A 57 -8.12 -33.42 -18.66
C ALA A 57 -8.40 -33.29 -20.17
N SER A 58 -9.68 -33.14 -20.53
CA SER A 58 -10.05 -32.37 -21.72
C SER A 58 -9.78 -30.90 -21.44
N GLU A 59 -8.50 -30.52 -21.44
CA GLU A 59 -8.08 -29.11 -21.50
C GLU A 59 -8.49 -28.57 -22.87
N ALA A 60 -9.75 -28.16 -22.96
CA ALA A 60 -10.18 -27.26 -24.00
C ALA A 60 -9.37 -25.97 -23.81
N ALA A 61 -8.37 -25.78 -24.66
CA ALA A 61 -7.63 -24.53 -24.74
C ALA A 61 -8.63 -23.41 -25.09
N SER A 62 -9.14 -22.74 -24.05
CA SER A 62 -10.00 -21.58 -24.20
C SER A 62 -9.21 -20.48 -24.89
N ASP A 63 -9.74 -20.02 -26.01
CA ASP A 63 -9.08 -19.06 -26.89
C ASP A 63 -8.93 -17.71 -26.16
N PRO A 64 -7.71 -17.29 -25.76
CA PRO A 64 -7.53 -16.14 -24.87
C PRO A 64 -7.87 -14.81 -25.56
N ALA A 65 -8.13 -14.79 -26.86
CA ALA A 65 -8.57 -13.60 -27.58
C ALA A 65 -10.06 -13.27 -27.37
N SER A 66 -10.87 -14.20 -26.85
CA SER A 66 -12.31 -13.98 -26.69
C SER A 66 -12.68 -13.11 -25.49
N GLU A 67 -11.84 -13.04 -24.45
CA GLU A 67 -12.11 -12.22 -23.25
C GLU A 67 -11.62 -10.78 -23.39
N ALA A 68 -10.68 -10.51 -24.31
CA ALA A 68 -10.15 -9.18 -24.57
C ALA A 68 -11.12 -8.24 -25.35
N SER A 69 -12.27 -8.75 -25.82
CA SER A 69 -13.21 -7.97 -26.65
C SER A 69 -14.29 -7.21 -25.86
N SER A 70 -14.22 -7.18 -24.52
CA SER A 70 -15.21 -6.52 -23.65
C SER A 70 -14.62 -5.39 -22.77
N LEU A 71 -13.35 -5.04 -22.93
CA LEU A 71 -12.71 -4.00 -22.13
C LEU A 71 -13.12 -2.62 -22.66
N VAL A 72 -13.97 -1.92 -21.90
CA VAL A 72 -14.28 -0.51 -22.14
C VAL A 72 -13.09 0.34 -21.66
N PRO A 73 -12.58 1.29 -22.46
CA PRO A 73 -11.52 2.20 -22.03
C PRO A 73 -11.93 3.01 -20.79
N LEU A 74 -10.98 3.30 -19.90
CA LEU A 74 -11.25 4.05 -18.68
C LEU A 74 -11.77 5.47 -19.00
N ASP A 75 -11.19 6.16 -19.98
CA ASP A 75 -11.64 7.48 -20.42
C ASP A 75 -13.12 7.48 -20.90
N GLN A 76 -13.53 6.39 -21.55
CA GLN A 76 -14.91 6.18 -21.98
C GLN A 76 -15.83 5.92 -20.77
N LEU A 77 -15.41 5.09 -19.79
CA LEU A 77 -16.18 4.85 -18.56
C LEU A 77 -16.34 6.11 -17.72
N CYS A 78 -15.25 6.87 -17.47
CA CYS A 78 -15.32 8.13 -16.75
C CYS A 78 -16.32 9.10 -17.42
N SER A 79 -16.32 9.16 -18.76
CA SER A 79 -17.16 10.10 -19.52
C SER A 79 -18.63 9.66 -19.65
N GLU A 80 -18.90 8.38 -19.90
CA GLU A 80 -20.26 7.88 -20.22
C GLU A 80 -21.05 7.46 -18.97
N GLU A 81 -20.40 6.91 -17.94
CA GLU A 81 -21.05 6.43 -16.71
C GLU A 81 -20.99 7.49 -15.59
N TYR A 82 -19.88 8.24 -15.51
CA TYR A 82 -19.58 9.14 -14.39
C TYR A 82 -19.39 10.62 -14.77
N GLY A 83 -19.64 11.02 -16.02
CA GLY A 83 -19.31 12.36 -16.53
C GLY A 83 -20.07 13.53 -15.89
N ASP A 84 -21.15 13.24 -15.13
CA ASP A 84 -21.92 14.21 -14.33
C ASP A 84 -21.52 14.18 -12.83
N VAL A 85 -20.49 13.42 -12.44
CA VAL A 85 -19.99 13.30 -11.05
C VAL A 85 -18.74 14.15 -10.87
N GLU A 86 -18.89 15.26 -10.14
CA GLU A 86 -17.78 16.12 -9.73
C GLU A 86 -17.44 15.85 -8.26
N ALA A 87 -16.16 15.58 -7.97
CA ALA A 87 -15.66 15.57 -6.60
C ALA A 87 -15.56 17.01 -6.06
N PRO A 88 -15.64 17.23 -4.73
CA PRO A 88 -15.30 18.51 -4.14
C PRO A 88 -13.86 18.94 -4.46
N ASP A 89 -13.60 20.25 -4.50
CA ASP A 89 -12.23 20.78 -4.49
C ASP A 89 -11.46 20.20 -3.29
N ASP A 90 -10.18 19.88 -3.50
CA ASP A 90 -9.25 19.31 -2.50
C ASP A 90 -9.71 17.96 -1.87
N PHE A 91 -10.66 17.23 -2.48
CA PHE A 91 -11.12 15.92 -1.97
C PHE A 91 -10.03 14.85 -2.07
N SER A 92 -9.84 14.10 -0.99
CA SER A 92 -8.67 13.24 -0.81
C SER A 92 -8.99 11.81 -0.32
N VAL A 93 -8.27 10.82 -0.84
CA VAL A 93 -8.46 9.40 -0.54
C VAL A 93 -7.16 8.73 -0.13
N GLY A 94 -7.16 8.08 1.04
CA GLY A 94 -6.07 7.25 1.53
C GLY A 94 -6.37 5.75 1.38
N LEU A 95 -5.43 4.96 0.87
CA LEU A 95 -5.49 3.50 0.82
C LEU A 95 -4.50 2.86 1.80
N VAL A 96 -4.94 1.90 2.60
CA VAL A 96 -4.05 1.02 3.38
C VAL A 96 -4.33 -0.43 3.02
N THR A 97 -3.33 -1.11 2.48
CA THR A 97 -3.45 -2.53 2.13
C THR A 97 -3.44 -3.41 3.38
N ASP A 98 -4.00 -4.62 3.28
CA ASP A 98 -3.60 -5.72 4.18
C ASP A 98 -2.14 -6.13 3.87
N ILE A 99 -1.68 -7.24 4.45
CA ILE A 99 -0.33 -7.78 4.25
C ILE A 99 -0.10 -8.11 2.75
N GLY A 100 0.73 -7.31 2.08
CA GLY A 100 1.02 -7.50 0.66
C GLY A 100 1.58 -6.27 -0.04
N SER A 101 1.52 -6.28 -1.37
CA SER A 101 2.01 -5.20 -2.23
C SER A 101 0.99 -4.87 -3.32
N VAL A 102 1.01 -3.65 -3.85
CA VAL A 102 0.05 -3.18 -4.86
C VAL A 102 0.27 -3.80 -6.25
N ASP A 103 1.31 -4.63 -6.43
CA ASP A 103 1.59 -5.42 -7.63
C ASP A 103 1.36 -6.94 -7.43
N ASP A 104 0.64 -7.34 -6.37
CA ASP A 104 0.47 -8.75 -5.99
C ASP A 104 -0.41 -9.62 -6.91
N GLY A 105 -1.07 -9.04 -7.92
CA GLY A 105 -1.96 -9.74 -8.83
C GLY A 105 -3.33 -10.10 -8.23
N THR A 106 -3.68 -9.52 -7.08
CA THR A 106 -4.90 -9.84 -6.32
C THR A 106 -5.58 -8.58 -5.76
N PHE A 107 -6.18 -8.66 -4.57
CA PHE A 107 -7.07 -7.63 -4.03
C PHE A 107 -6.38 -6.29 -3.77
N ASN A 108 -5.11 -6.28 -3.34
CA ASN A 108 -4.39 -5.04 -3.09
C ASN A 108 -4.12 -4.29 -4.39
N GLN A 109 -3.72 -5.01 -5.46
CA GLN A 109 -3.62 -4.45 -6.80
C GLN A 109 -4.95 -3.87 -7.28
N TYR A 110 -6.05 -4.61 -7.18
CA TYR A 110 -7.35 -4.12 -7.65
C TYR A 110 -7.84 -2.87 -6.89
N ALA A 111 -7.56 -2.78 -5.58
CA ALA A 111 -7.87 -1.59 -4.80
C ALA A 111 -7.01 -0.39 -5.21
N PHE A 112 -5.70 -0.60 -5.43
CA PHE A 112 -4.78 0.44 -5.88
C PHE A 112 -5.11 0.92 -7.30
N GLU A 113 -5.29 0.02 -8.26
CA GLU A 113 -5.69 0.37 -9.64
C GLU A 113 -7.05 1.08 -9.68
N GLY A 114 -8.00 0.67 -8.85
CA GLY A 114 -9.28 1.37 -8.69
C GLY A 114 -9.14 2.78 -8.12
N MET A 115 -8.23 3.00 -7.17
CA MET A 115 -7.91 4.32 -6.64
C MET A 115 -7.23 5.21 -7.69
N GLN A 116 -6.26 4.68 -8.45
CA GLN A 116 -5.63 5.41 -9.56
C GLN A 116 -6.64 5.74 -10.67
N ALA A 117 -7.61 4.86 -10.94
CA ALA A 117 -8.68 5.14 -11.89
C ALA A 117 -9.62 6.26 -11.40
N ALA A 118 -9.87 6.35 -10.09
CA ALA A 118 -10.63 7.44 -9.51
C ALA A 118 -9.86 8.79 -9.54
N GLU A 119 -8.53 8.78 -9.33
CA GLU A 119 -7.66 9.94 -9.56
C GLU A 119 -7.78 10.44 -11.01
N GLU A 120 -7.72 9.55 -12.00
CA GLU A 120 -7.84 9.92 -13.42
C GLU A 120 -9.26 10.38 -13.81
N CYS A 121 -10.33 9.74 -13.31
CA CYS A 121 -11.71 10.16 -13.61
C CYS A 121 -12.10 11.49 -12.95
N PHE A 122 -11.67 11.74 -11.71
CA PHE A 122 -12.24 12.79 -10.85
C PHE A 122 -11.26 13.87 -10.42
N GLY A 123 -9.95 13.69 -10.63
CA GLY A 123 -8.92 14.65 -10.21
C GLY A 123 -8.72 14.77 -8.70
N ILE A 124 -9.14 13.74 -7.94
CA ILE A 124 -9.00 13.66 -6.48
C ILE A 124 -7.54 13.44 -6.07
N GLU A 125 -7.16 13.88 -4.87
CA GLU A 125 -5.83 13.59 -4.31
C GLU A 125 -5.79 12.17 -3.73
N THR A 126 -4.70 11.44 -3.96
CA THR A 126 -4.55 10.03 -3.53
C THR A 126 -3.24 9.81 -2.76
N ASN A 127 -3.30 8.95 -1.73
CA ASN A 127 -2.13 8.46 -1.02
C ASN A 127 -2.32 6.97 -0.65
N PHE A 128 -1.24 6.20 -0.52
CA PHE A 128 -1.33 4.80 -0.14
C PHE A 128 -0.18 4.33 0.76
N ILE A 129 -0.45 3.31 1.57
CA ILE A 129 0.54 2.62 2.39
C ILE A 129 0.41 1.11 2.22
N GLU A 130 1.50 0.46 1.83
CA GLU A 130 1.62 -1.00 1.81
C GLU A 130 1.95 -1.54 3.21
N THR A 131 1.15 -2.48 3.69
CA THR A 131 1.40 -3.16 4.97
C THR A 131 2.29 -4.37 4.75
N GLN A 132 3.54 -4.32 5.23
CA GLN A 132 4.48 -5.45 5.11
C GLN A 132 4.40 -6.45 6.28
N ASN A 133 3.76 -6.06 7.40
CA ASN A 133 3.59 -6.91 8.58
C ASN A 133 2.31 -6.54 9.33
N GLN A 134 1.58 -7.54 9.83
CA GLN A 134 0.38 -7.34 10.64
C GLN A 134 0.58 -6.36 11.81
N ALA A 135 1.76 -6.38 12.43
CA ALA A 135 2.08 -5.53 13.58
C ALA A 135 2.14 -4.03 13.24
N ASP A 136 2.33 -3.68 11.96
CA ASP A 136 2.46 -2.30 11.51
C ASP A 136 1.10 -1.71 11.08
N TYR A 137 0.07 -2.53 10.85
CA TYR A 137 -1.24 -2.11 10.30
C TYR A 137 -1.91 -0.99 11.11
N GLU A 138 -1.92 -1.07 12.44
CA GLU A 138 -2.49 -0.01 13.30
C GLU A 138 -1.72 1.31 13.17
N ASN A 139 -0.40 1.25 13.00
CA ASN A 139 0.44 2.43 12.78
C ASN A 139 0.27 3.00 11.36
N ASN A 140 0.06 2.14 10.36
CA ASN A 140 -0.24 2.55 8.97
C ASN A 140 -1.57 3.30 8.90
N LEU A 141 -2.61 2.78 9.55
CA LEU A 141 -3.89 3.48 9.70
C LEU A 141 -3.76 4.81 10.45
N GLY A 142 -2.95 4.85 11.52
CA GLY A 142 -2.64 6.10 12.22
C GLY A 142 -1.90 7.12 11.33
N THR A 143 -1.05 6.64 10.43
CA THR A 143 -0.28 7.48 9.50
C THR A 143 -1.17 8.05 8.40
N ILE A 144 -1.96 7.22 7.70
CA ILE A 144 -2.87 7.70 6.63
C ILE A 144 -3.91 8.69 7.18
N LEU A 145 -4.40 8.49 8.41
CA LEU A 145 -5.33 9.40 9.07
C LEU A 145 -4.68 10.72 9.54
N SER A 146 -3.35 10.77 9.65
CA SER A 146 -2.62 12.00 10.03
C SER A 146 -2.51 12.99 8.86
N ASP A 147 -2.74 12.53 7.62
CA ASP A 147 -2.87 13.38 6.44
C ASP A 147 -4.30 13.98 6.30
N GLU A 148 -5.21 13.67 7.24
CA GLU A 148 -6.61 14.12 7.30
C GLU A 148 -7.47 13.87 6.03
N PRO A 149 -7.40 12.70 5.35
CA PRO A 149 -8.16 12.44 4.13
C PRO A 149 -9.69 12.32 4.36
N ASP A 150 -10.48 12.68 3.35
CA ASP A 150 -11.95 12.56 3.39
C ASP A 150 -12.44 11.11 3.49
N VAL A 151 -11.72 10.19 2.83
CA VAL A 151 -12.02 8.75 2.82
C VAL A 151 -10.74 7.95 3.04
N VAL A 152 -10.81 6.96 3.92
CA VAL A 152 -9.80 5.88 4.01
C VAL A 152 -10.41 4.58 3.54
N VAL A 153 -9.76 3.94 2.57
CA VAL A 153 -10.07 2.58 2.09
C VAL A 153 -9.08 1.62 2.73
N THR A 154 -9.59 0.52 3.26
CA THR A 154 -8.80 -0.58 3.81
C THR A 154 -9.16 -1.88 3.10
N VAL A 155 -8.14 -2.62 2.67
CA VAL A 155 -8.28 -3.98 2.12
C VAL A 155 -8.19 -5.02 3.24
#